data_AF-A0A2G5KZG5-F1
#
_entry.id   AF-A0A2G5KZG5-F1
#
_cell.length_a   1.000
_cell.length_b   1.000
_cell.length_c   1.000
_cell.angle_alpha   90.00
_cell.angle_beta   90.00
_cell.angle_gamma   90.00
#
_symmetry.space_group_name_H-M   'P 1'
#
loop_
_entity.id
_entity.type
_entity.pdbx_description
1 polymer ?
#
loop_
_entity_poly.entity_id
_entity_poly.type
_entity_poly.pdbx_seq_one_letter_code
_entity_poly.pdbx_strand_id
1 'polypeptide(L)'
;MDFDLWRAGDTELQYKRDYVGTSRYKETAEEIRDATDRILSIADPISDEFESIELDHVFERTTEIDFNDSYYIELATEQDLVIVTDDQDFVKFDHHDCKVVTFINPSF
;
A
#
# COMPACT_ATOMS: atom_id res chain seq x y z
N MET A 1 -4.43 -20.62 -9.47
CA MET A 1 -5.17 -20.82 -8.22
C MET A 1 -5.97 -19.58 -7.81
N ASP A 2 -5.36 -18.40 -7.61
CA ASP A 2 -6.17 -17.18 -7.30
C ASP A 2 -7.02 -16.71 -8.47
N PHE A 3 -6.47 -16.74 -9.68
CA PHE A 3 -7.25 -16.49 -10.90
C PHE A 3 -8.43 -17.46 -11.05
N ASP A 4 -8.26 -18.71 -10.61
CA ASP A 4 -9.30 -19.74 -10.70
C ASP A 4 -10.38 -19.56 -9.61
N LEU A 5 -10.00 -19.08 -8.42
CA LEU A 5 -10.91 -18.69 -7.34
C LEU A 5 -11.69 -17.41 -7.67
N TRP A 6 -11.06 -16.42 -8.31
CA TRP A 6 -11.72 -15.24 -8.86
C TRP A 6 -12.70 -15.62 -9.99
N ARG A 7 -12.29 -16.53 -10.88
CA ARG A 7 -13.13 -17.03 -12.00
C ARG A 7 -14.33 -17.84 -11.52
N ALA A 8 -14.31 -18.40 -10.31
CA ALA A 8 -15.40 -19.22 -9.77
C ALA A 8 -16.65 -18.41 -9.37
N GLY A 9 -16.57 -17.07 -9.34
CA GLY A 9 -17.75 -16.19 -9.26
C GLY A 9 -18.42 -16.12 -7.89
N ASP A 10 -17.70 -16.43 -6.81
CA ASP A 10 -18.24 -16.28 -5.46
C ASP A 10 -18.14 -14.81 -5.02
N THR A 11 -19.25 -14.09 -5.19
CA THR A 11 -19.33 -12.62 -5.03
C THR A 11 -19.23 -12.15 -3.58
N GLU A 12 -19.21 -13.05 -2.59
CA GLU A 12 -19.13 -12.71 -1.17
C GLU A 12 -17.73 -12.83 -0.56
N LEU A 13 -16.74 -13.38 -1.28
CA LEU A 13 -15.37 -13.41 -0.79
C LEU A 13 -14.83 -11.98 -0.72
N GLN A 14 -14.44 -11.53 0.47
CA GLN A 14 -13.73 -10.27 0.64
C GLN A 14 -12.27 -10.50 0.23
N TYR A 15 -12.04 -10.85 -1.04
CA TYR A 15 -10.77 -11.32 -1.59
C TYR A 15 -9.57 -10.50 -1.11
N LYS A 16 -9.67 -9.16 -1.12
CA LYS A 16 -8.61 -8.30 -0.61
C LYS A 16 -8.33 -8.54 0.88
N ARG A 17 -9.37 -8.53 1.71
CA ARG A 17 -9.27 -8.76 3.17
C ARG A 17 -8.80 -10.16 3.54
N ASP A 18 -9.23 -11.16 2.79
CA ASP A 18 -8.90 -12.57 3.04
C ASP A 18 -7.53 -12.97 2.47
N TYR A 19 -7.00 -12.18 1.53
CA TYR A 19 -5.69 -12.39 0.91
C TYR A 19 -4.57 -11.61 1.60
N VAL A 20 -4.80 -10.35 1.97
CA VAL A 20 -3.82 -9.51 2.67
C VAL A 20 -3.44 -10.16 4.01
N GLY A 21 -2.13 -10.16 4.31
CA GLY A 21 -1.58 -10.78 5.52
C GLY A 21 -1.33 -12.29 5.45
N THR A 22 -1.81 -12.99 4.40
CA THR A 22 -1.47 -14.41 4.19
C THR A 22 0.01 -14.61 3.85
N SER A 23 0.55 -15.81 4.07
CA SER A 23 1.93 -16.13 3.66
C SER A 23 2.16 -15.92 2.17
N ARG A 24 1.17 -16.26 1.34
CA ARG A 24 1.24 -16.09 -0.11
C ARG A 24 1.28 -14.61 -0.50
N TYR A 25 0.52 -13.76 0.18
CA TYR A 25 0.59 -12.32 -0.02
C TYR A 25 1.99 -11.78 0.27
N LYS A 26 2.59 -12.21 1.40
CA LYS A 26 3.96 -11.82 1.77
C LYS A 26 5.00 -12.27 0.74
N GLU A 27 4.95 -13.52 0.30
CA GLU A 27 5.82 -14.04 -0.76
C GLU A 27 5.67 -13.24 -2.06
N THR A 28 4.43 -12.91 -2.44
CA THR A 28 4.15 -12.13 -3.65
C THR A 28 4.67 -10.70 -3.51
N ALA A 29 4.53 -10.07 -2.34
CA ALA A 29 5.05 -8.73 -2.06
C ALA A 29 6.58 -8.70 -2.12
N GLU A 30 7.26 -9.72 -1.57
CA GLU A 30 8.71 -9.89 -1.67
C GLU A 30 9.16 -10.06 -3.13
N GLU A 31 8.46 -10.87 -3.94
CA GLU A 31 8.76 -11.02 -5.36
C GLU A 31 8.61 -9.70 -6.14
N ILE A 32 7.60 -8.88 -5.80
CA ILE A 32 7.38 -7.56 -6.40
C ILE A 32 8.49 -6.59 -6.01
N ARG A 33 8.92 -6.59 -4.75
CA ARG A 33 10.06 -5.78 -4.28
C ARG A 33 11.32 -6.13 -5.08
N ASP A 34 11.67 -7.40 -5.15
CA ASP A 34 12.82 -7.91 -5.92
C ASP A 34 12.76 -7.49 -7.40
N ALA A 35 11.57 -7.56 -8.01
CA ALA A 35 11.38 -7.13 -9.39
C ALA A 35 11.55 -5.62 -9.56
N THR A 36 11.04 -4.85 -8.60
CA THR A 36 11.15 -3.38 -8.59
C THR A 36 12.61 -2.95 -8.45
N ASP A 37 13.36 -3.54 -7.53
CA ASP A 37 14.79 -3.26 -7.34
C ASP A 37 15.60 -3.52 -8.62
N ARG A 38 15.28 -4.60 -9.35
CA ARG A 38 15.92 -4.89 -10.65
C ARG A 38 15.59 -3.84 -11.69
N ILE A 39 14.35 -3.35 -11.75
CA ILE A 39 13.96 -2.28 -12.67
C ILE A 39 14.71 -0.99 -12.33
N LEU A 40 14.74 -0.61 -11.04
CA LEU A 40 15.43 0.59 -10.57
C LEU A 40 16.95 0.51 -10.73
N SER A 41 17.53 -0.70 -10.76
CA SER A 41 18.96 -0.87 -11.07
C SER A 41 19.36 -0.45 -12.50
N ILE A 42 18.38 -0.30 -13.40
CA ILE A 42 18.58 0.06 -14.82
C ILE A 42 17.75 1.26 -15.28
N ALA A 43 16.98 1.88 -14.39
CA ALA A 43 16.09 2.97 -14.70
C ALA A 43 16.10 3.99 -13.56
N ASP A 44 16.10 5.27 -13.93
CA ASP A 44 15.96 6.36 -12.97
C ASP A 44 14.47 6.67 -12.77
N PRO A 45 14.02 6.95 -11.53
CA PRO A 45 12.70 7.48 -11.30
C PRO A 45 12.47 8.80 -12.03
N ILE A 46 11.20 9.13 -12.30
CA ILE A 46 10.88 10.48 -12.77
C ILE A 46 11.16 11.47 -11.63
N SER A 47 11.68 12.65 -12.00
CA SER A 47 11.90 13.77 -11.07
C SER A 47 10.56 14.45 -10.77
N ASP A 48 9.78 13.85 -9.88
CA ASP A 48 8.54 14.39 -9.32
C ASP A 48 8.49 14.19 -7.79
N GLU A 49 9.65 14.35 -7.14
CA GLU A 49 9.92 14.03 -5.72
C GLU A 49 9.96 12.52 -5.42
N PHE A 50 9.80 11.65 -6.43
CA PHE A 50 9.96 10.20 -6.27
C PHE A 50 11.42 9.79 -5.96
N GLU A 51 12.41 10.53 -6.47
CA GLU A 51 13.83 10.25 -6.19
C GLU A 51 14.18 10.40 -4.70
N SER A 52 13.41 11.18 -3.92
CA SER A 52 13.64 11.37 -2.49
C SER A 52 12.96 10.34 -1.60
N ILE A 53 11.97 9.59 -2.14
CA ILE A 53 11.16 8.68 -1.33
C ILE A 53 11.95 7.43 -0.94
N GLU A 54 11.97 7.14 0.36
CA GLU A 54 12.54 5.90 0.89
C GLU A 54 11.62 4.68 0.61
N LEU A 55 11.85 4.02 -0.52
CA LEU A 55 11.04 2.87 -0.95
C LEU A 55 11.10 1.68 0.01
N ASP A 56 12.18 1.52 0.79
CA ASP A 56 12.24 0.46 1.79
C ASP A 56 11.12 0.62 2.85
N HIS A 57 10.86 1.85 3.29
CA HIS A 57 9.73 2.14 4.19
C HIS A 57 8.39 1.86 3.53
N VAL A 58 8.28 2.14 2.22
CA VAL A 58 7.06 1.86 1.46
C VAL A 58 6.80 0.34 1.44
N PHE A 59 7.84 -0.45 1.16
CA PHE A 59 7.73 -1.90 1.07
C PHE A 59 7.50 -2.58 2.42
N GLU A 60 8.06 -2.07 3.51
CA GLU A 60 7.84 -2.62 4.85
C GLU A 60 6.35 -2.55 5.25
N ARG A 61 5.69 -1.42 4.98
CA ARG A 61 4.26 -1.25 5.31
C ARG A 61 3.33 -1.96 4.34
N THR A 62 3.79 -2.34 3.14
CA THR A 62 2.97 -3.15 2.21
C THR A 62 2.62 -4.54 2.73
N THR A 63 3.11 -4.95 3.90
CA THR A 63 2.63 -6.18 4.53
C THR A 63 1.26 -6.04 5.20
N GLU A 64 0.79 -4.80 5.37
CA GLU A 64 -0.42 -4.48 6.14
C GLU A 64 -1.37 -3.52 5.40
N ILE A 65 -0.85 -2.63 4.53
CA ILE A 65 -1.62 -1.73 3.65
C ILE A 65 -1.21 -1.87 2.19
N ASP A 66 -1.98 -1.28 1.28
CA ASP A 66 -1.61 -1.29 -0.14
C ASP A 66 -0.40 -0.39 -0.42
N PHE A 67 0.29 -0.66 -1.53
CA PHE A 67 1.51 0.07 -1.91
C PHE A 67 1.28 1.57 -2.08
N ASN A 68 0.17 1.96 -2.72
CA ASN A 68 -0.18 3.35 -2.91
C ASN A 68 -0.43 4.07 -1.58
N ASP A 69 -1.08 3.42 -0.61
CA ASP A 69 -1.35 4.02 0.69
C ASP A 69 -0.04 4.24 1.45
N SER A 70 0.81 3.21 1.44
CA SER A 70 2.15 3.25 2.02
C SER A 70 3.03 4.35 1.39
N TYR A 71 2.97 4.48 0.06
CA TYR A 71 3.66 5.50 -0.71
C TYR A 71 3.19 6.91 -0.33
N TYR A 72 1.87 7.14 -0.24
CA TYR A 72 1.34 8.45 0.12
C TYR A 72 1.65 8.82 1.58
N ILE A 73 1.71 7.84 2.48
CA ILE A 73 2.17 8.05 3.86
C ILE A 73 3.64 8.49 3.88
N GLU A 74 4.52 7.81 3.14
CA GLU A 74 5.94 8.16 3.09
C GLU A 74 6.13 9.57 2.50
N LEU A 75 5.53 9.83 1.34
CA LEU A 75 5.58 11.15 0.70
C LEU A 75 5.05 12.25 1.64
N ALA A 76 3.92 12.02 2.32
CA ALA A 76 3.36 13.01 3.22
C ALA A 76 4.24 13.24 4.46
N THR A 77 4.93 12.22 4.93
CA THR A 77 5.83 12.31 6.09
C THR A 77 7.09 13.08 5.74
N GLU A 78 7.74 12.78 4.61
CA GLU A 78 8.97 13.47 4.17
C GLU A 78 8.73 14.95 3.87
N GLN A 79 7.54 15.28 3.37
CA GLN A 79 7.20 16.62 2.87
C GLN A 79 6.34 17.45 3.84
N ASP A 80 6.08 16.96 5.06
CA ASP A 80 5.22 17.60 6.07
C ASP A 80 3.82 17.96 5.51
N LEU A 81 3.22 17.02 4.76
CA LEU A 81 1.91 17.20 4.13
C LEU A 81 0.78 16.62 4.97
N VAL A 82 -0.43 17.11 4.69
CA VAL A 82 -1.67 16.59 5.27
C VAL A 82 -2.39 15.77 4.21
N ILE A 83 -2.66 14.50 4.51
CA ILE A 83 -3.47 13.64 3.65
C ILE A 83 -4.94 13.98 3.88
N VAL A 84 -5.67 14.33 2.82
CA VAL A 84 -7.12 14.54 2.86
C VAL A 84 -7.78 13.46 2.01
N THR A 85 -8.52 12.55 2.65
CA THR A 85 -9.10 11.38 1.97
C THR A 85 -10.44 10.98 2.59
N ASP A 86 -11.33 10.36 1.82
CA ASP A 86 -12.52 9.66 2.33
C ASP A 86 -12.25 8.15 2.55
N ASP A 87 -11.03 7.71 2.25
CA ASP A 87 -10.60 6.34 2.43
C ASP A 87 -10.25 6.07 3.90
N GLN A 88 -11.06 5.22 4.53
CA GLN A 88 -10.90 4.86 5.93
C GLN A 88 -9.72 3.90 6.17
N ASP A 89 -9.13 3.31 5.13
CA ASP A 89 -7.97 2.43 5.28
C ASP A 89 -6.76 3.19 5.85
N PHE A 90 -6.63 4.50 5.56
CA PHE A 90 -5.63 5.41 6.17
C PHE A 90 -5.86 5.70 7.67
N VAL A 91 -7.01 5.34 8.23
CA VAL A 91 -7.30 5.51 9.67
C VAL A 91 -7.06 4.22 10.45
N LYS A 92 -7.12 3.07 9.78
CA LYS A 92 -6.92 1.76 10.42
C LYS A 92 -5.46 1.53 10.81
N PHE A 93 -4.55 2.24 10.15
CA PHE A 93 -3.17 2.33 10.55
C PHE A 93 -3.01 3.39 11.63
N ASP A 94 -2.65 2.99 12.85
CA ASP A 94 -2.53 3.91 14.00
C ASP A 94 -1.07 4.41 14.19
N HIS A 95 -0.17 4.09 13.26
CA HIS A 95 1.29 4.23 13.39
C HIS A 95 1.94 4.89 12.18
N HIS A 96 1.51 6.10 11.86
CA HIS A 96 2.18 6.95 10.90
C HIS A 96 2.28 8.38 11.43
N ASP A 97 3.45 8.99 11.22
CA ASP A 97 3.79 10.33 11.69
C ASP A 97 3.13 11.46 10.86
N CYS A 98 2.38 11.11 9.81
CA CYS A 98 1.66 12.04 8.97
C CYS A 98 0.25 12.36 9.49
N LYS A 99 -0.24 13.57 9.21
CA LYS A 99 -1.58 14.00 9.59
C LYS A 99 -2.60 13.60 8.52
N VAL A 100 -3.60 12.80 8.90
CA VAL A 100 -4.72 12.41 8.03
C VAL A 100 -6.01 13.14 8.43
N VAL A 101 -6.72 13.70 7.46
CA VAL A 101 -8.04 14.31 7.61
C VAL A 101 -9.04 13.51 6.78
N THR A 102 -10.03 12.93 7.44
CA THR A 102 -11.06 12.12 6.78
C THR A 102 -12.45 12.35 7.38
N PHE A 103 -13.48 11.90 6.67
CA PHE A 103 -14.85 11.85 7.19
C PHE A 103 -15.03 10.59 8.04
N ILE A 104 -15.25 10.77 9.35
CA ILE A 104 -15.72 9.68 10.20
C ILE A 104 -17.23 9.56 9.98
N ASN A 105 -17.64 8.65 9.11
CA ASN A 105 -19.05 8.28 9.00
C ASN A 105 -19.41 7.39 10.21
N PRO A 106 -20.33 7.80 11.09
CA PRO A 106 -20.77 6.97 12.21
C PRO A 106 -21.62 5.80 11.68
N SER A 107 -20.95 4.67 11.46
CA SER A 107 -21.47 3.30 11.34
C SER A 107 -22.40 2.97 10.16
N PHE A 108 -22.02 1.91 9.43
CA PHE A 108 -22.94 0.85 8.97
C PHE A 108 -22.40 -0.50 9.42
#